data_AF-A0A6G9Z2Z2-F1
#
_entry.id   AF-A0A6G9Z2Z2-F1
#
_cell.length_a   1.000
_cell.length_b   1.000
_cell.length_c   1.000
_cell.angle_alpha   90.00
_cell.angle_beta   90.00
_cell.angle_gamma   90.00
#
_symmetry.space_group_name_H-M   'P 1'
#
loop_
_entity.id
_entity.type
_entity.pdbx_description
1 polymer ?
#
loop_
_entity_poly.entity_id
_entity_poly.type
_entity_poly.pdbx_seq_one_letter_code
_entity_poly.pdbx_strand_id
1 'polypeptide(L)'
;MSTDPERKLSGELLTAIGRVATASATLEAQVRFAVGDLAGGIGGEGWIIFEGQSMDWLILNGIAVLGEYNLEYGGYTSAFRNSIEQMKKCLRDVEKVKSERNTIIHGEWSSSCVTGWEPGDCLPHSTETTDAPAETIFHVVRSRYRRGYQEQQWSVAEVNKLAEEIRILTGRIRNARKKVNEIQMYTFSTTGNAGGGSTA
;
A
#
# COMPACT_ATOMS: atom_id res chain seq x y z
N MET A 1 -30.34 17.50 23.35
CA MET A 1 -30.42 17.76 21.88
C MET A 1 -29.34 18.78 21.57
N SER A 2 -28.19 18.32 21.06
CA SER A 2 -27.11 19.23 20.65
C SER A 2 -27.50 19.88 19.33
N THR A 3 -27.61 21.20 19.33
CA THR A 3 -27.81 22.05 18.15
C THR A 3 -26.45 22.47 17.59
N ASP A 4 -25.50 21.55 17.50
CA ASP A 4 -24.18 21.91 16.98
C ASP A 4 -24.34 22.18 15.47
N PRO A 5 -24.13 23.43 15.02
CA PRO A 5 -24.19 23.74 13.60
C PRO A 5 -23.17 22.84 12.92
N GLU A 6 -23.59 22.10 11.89
CA GLU A 6 -22.73 21.29 11.04
C GLU A 6 -21.43 22.06 10.76
N ARG A 7 -20.36 21.77 11.51
CA ARG A 7 -19.03 22.30 11.20
C ARG A 7 -18.58 21.52 9.98
N LYS A 8 -18.99 22.07 8.84
CA LYS A 8 -18.68 21.60 7.51
C LYS A 8 -17.18 21.33 7.44
N LEU A 9 -16.81 20.09 7.14
CA LEU A 9 -15.42 19.72 6.88
C LEU A 9 -14.82 20.69 5.86
N SER A 10 -13.57 21.11 6.08
CA SER A 10 -12.94 22.07 5.18
C SER A 10 -12.81 21.47 3.78
N GLY A 11 -12.96 22.30 2.74
CA GLY A 11 -12.75 21.86 1.36
C GLY A 11 -11.32 21.33 1.13
N GLU A 12 -10.35 21.82 1.90
CA GLU A 12 -8.97 21.37 1.90
C GLU A 12 -8.82 19.94 2.42
N LEU A 13 -9.47 19.60 3.54
CA LEU A 13 -9.46 18.24 4.07
C LEU A 13 -10.10 17.26 3.08
N LEU A 14 -11.28 17.60 2.53
CA LEU A 14 -11.96 16.75 1.55
C LEU A 14 -11.09 16.52 0.31
N THR A 15 -10.37 17.55 -0.14
CA THR A 15 -9.42 17.45 -1.25
C THR A 15 -8.24 16.53 -0.89
N ALA A 16 -7.69 16.64 0.32
CA ALA A 16 -6.61 15.79 0.79
C ALA A 16 -7.03 14.30 0.88
N ILE A 17 -8.22 14.01 1.41
CA ILE A 17 -8.81 12.67 1.44
C ILE A 17 -8.97 12.12 0.01
N GLY A 18 -9.48 12.93 -0.92
CA GLY A 18 -9.62 12.54 -2.33
C GLY A 18 -8.28 12.20 -3.01
N ARG A 19 -7.20 12.91 -2.66
CA ARG A 19 -5.84 12.61 -3.12
C ARG A 19 -5.36 11.25 -2.59
N VAL A 20 -5.58 10.96 -1.30
CA VAL A 20 -5.26 9.65 -0.71
C VAL A 20 -6.04 8.54 -1.41
N ALA A 21 -7.34 8.71 -1.66
CA ALA A 21 -8.18 7.73 -2.35
C ALA A 21 -7.70 7.45 -3.80
N THR A 22 -7.35 8.49 -4.54
CA THR A 22 -6.86 8.35 -5.93
C THR A 22 -5.49 7.67 -5.99
N ALA A 23 -4.55 8.12 -5.14
CA ALA A 23 -3.22 7.49 -5.04
C ALA A 23 -3.34 6.02 -4.62
N SER A 24 -4.26 5.74 -3.70
CA SER A 24 -4.57 4.42 -3.20
C SER A 24 -5.07 3.46 -4.26
N ALA A 25 -6.05 3.87 -5.07
CA ALA A 25 -6.56 3.07 -6.18
C ALA A 25 -5.44 2.73 -7.18
N THR A 26 -4.56 3.71 -7.46
CA THR A 26 -3.40 3.50 -8.33
C THR A 26 -2.41 2.50 -7.75
N LEU A 27 -2.11 2.60 -6.44
CA LEU A 27 -1.25 1.64 -5.76
C LEU A 27 -1.82 0.23 -5.81
N GLU A 28 -3.13 0.05 -5.56
CA GLU A 28 -3.75 -1.29 -5.62
C GLU A 28 -3.59 -1.92 -7.00
N ALA A 29 -3.85 -1.13 -8.05
CA ALA A 29 -3.72 -1.60 -9.43
C ALA A 29 -2.29 -2.05 -9.71
N GLN A 30 -1.28 -1.29 -9.25
CA GLN A 30 0.12 -1.67 -9.45
C GLN A 30 0.54 -2.90 -8.64
N VAL A 31 0.02 -3.07 -7.42
CA VAL A 31 0.22 -4.31 -6.65
C VAL A 31 -0.40 -5.49 -7.37
N ARG A 32 -1.65 -5.37 -7.85
CA ARG A 32 -2.32 -6.42 -8.65
C ARG A 32 -1.50 -6.80 -9.87
N PHE A 33 -1.07 -5.83 -10.66
CA PHE A 33 -0.25 -6.13 -11.84
C PHE A 33 1.09 -6.77 -11.48
N ALA A 34 1.74 -6.31 -10.41
CA ALA A 34 3.03 -6.87 -10.02
C ALA A 34 2.89 -8.31 -9.54
N VAL A 35 1.86 -8.63 -8.77
CA VAL A 35 1.62 -10.02 -8.31
C VAL A 35 1.09 -10.90 -9.45
N GLY A 36 0.23 -10.37 -10.31
CA GLY A 36 -0.28 -11.08 -11.49
C GLY A 36 0.84 -11.52 -12.45
N ASP A 37 1.82 -10.65 -12.69
CA ASP A 37 3.01 -10.99 -13.49
C ASP A 37 3.82 -12.13 -12.86
N LEU A 38 3.95 -12.12 -11.53
CA LEU A 38 4.70 -13.16 -10.80
C LEU A 38 4.03 -14.53 -10.88
N ALA A 39 2.71 -14.60 -11.06
CA ALA A 39 1.97 -15.85 -11.01
C ALA A 39 1.71 -16.50 -12.38
N GLY A 40 1.82 -15.73 -13.46
CA GLY A 40 1.41 -16.19 -14.78
C GLY A 40 2.51 -16.69 -15.71
N GLY A 41 3.79 -16.41 -15.42
CA GLY A 41 4.86 -16.58 -16.42
C GLY A 41 4.50 -15.94 -17.78
N ILE A 42 5.27 -16.28 -18.83
CA ILE A 42 4.94 -15.90 -20.22
C ILE A 42 3.81 -16.83 -20.72
N GLY A 43 2.60 -16.68 -20.17
CA GLY A 43 1.48 -17.60 -20.46
C GLY A 43 0.10 -17.05 -20.11
N GLY A 44 0.01 -16.05 -19.23
CA GLY A 44 -1.12 -15.11 -19.25
C GLY A 44 -2.47 -15.59 -18.69
N GLU A 45 -2.54 -16.71 -17.98
CA GLU A 45 -3.80 -17.19 -17.35
C GLU A 45 -3.80 -17.12 -15.81
N GLY A 46 -2.62 -17.04 -15.18
CA GLY A 46 -2.50 -16.98 -13.72
C GLY A 46 -3.14 -15.75 -13.07
N TRP A 47 -3.29 -14.64 -13.82
CA TRP A 47 -3.88 -13.39 -13.32
C TRP A 47 -5.32 -13.55 -12.81
N ILE A 48 -6.07 -14.52 -13.34
CA ILE A 48 -7.47 -14.78 -12.96
C ILE A 48 -7.61 -15.08 -11.46
N ILE A 49 -6.61 -15.71 -10.85
CA ILE A 49 -6.62 -16.05 -9.42
C ILE A 49 -6.51 -14.80 -8.54
N PHE A 50 -5.96 -13.70 -9.07
CA PHE A 50 -5.67 -12.47 -8.34
C PHE A 50 -6.79 -11.43 -8.46
N GLU A 51 -7.72 -11.62 -9.40
CA GLU A 51 -8.90 -10.78 -9.52
C GLU A 51 -9.83 -10.94 -8.32
N GLY A 52 -10.36 -9.82 -7.82
CA GLY A 52 -11.25 -9.81 -6.65
C GLY A 52 -10.56 -10.08 -5.30
N GLN A 53 -9.25 -10.33 -5.27
CA GLN A 53 -8.54 -10.59 -4.02
C GLN A 53 -8.26 -9.30 -3.23
N SER A 54 -8.25 -9.46 -1.90
CA SER A 54 -7.90 -8.36 -0.99
C SER A 54 -6.41 -8.01 -1.10
N MET A 55 -6.07 -6.77 -0.79
CA MET A 55 -4.67 -6.32 -0.80
C MET A 55 -3.77 -7.08 0.18
N ASP A 56 -4.30 -7.53 1.33
CA ASP A 56 -3.54 -8.38 2.26
C ASP A 56 -3.15 -9.69 1.60
N TRP A 57 -4.14 -10.31 0.94
CA TRP A 57 -3.92 -11.58 0.25
C TRP A 57 -2.89 -11.42 -0.88
N LEU A 58 -2.98 -10.34 -1.66
CA LEU A 58 -2.01 -10.04 -2.73
C LEU A 58 -0.59 -9.84 -2.18
N ILE A 59 -0.43 -9.08 -1.10
CA ILE A 59 0.88 -8.84 -0.47
C ILE A 59 1.49 -10.14 0.04
N LEU A 60 0.72 -10.93 0.79
CA LEU A 60 1.18 -12.18 1.39
C LEU A 60 1.60 -13.19 0.31
N ASN A 61 0.75 -13.42 -0.68
CA ASN A 61 1.04 -14.37 -1.75
C ASN A 61 2.16 -13.88 -2.66
N GLY A 62 2.21 -12.58 -2.97
CA GLY A 62 3.32 -12.00 -3.74
C GLY A 62 4.67 -12.19 -3.06
N ILE A 63 4.74 -11.99 -1.74
CA ILE A 63 5.96 -12.24 -0.96
C ILE A 63 6.33 -13.73 -0.97
N ALA A 64 5.35 -14.63 -0.85
CA ALA A 64 5.56 -16.07 -0.90
C ALA A 64 6.12 -16.53 -2.24
N VAL A 65 5.51 -16.11 -3.36
CA VAL A 65 5.99 -16.41 -4.73
C VAL A 65 7.40 -15.88 -4.96
N LEU A 66 7.71 -14.67 -4.49
CA LEU A 66 9.07 -14.13 -4.52
C LEU A 66 10.06 -14.93 -3.64
N GLY A 67 9.58 -15.59 -2.59
CA GLY A 67 10.35 -16.52 -1.78
C GLY A 67 10.76 -17.75 -2.58
N GLU A 68 9.80 -18.40 -3.23
CA GLU A 68 10.02 -19.55 -4.11
C GLU A 68 10.98 -19.20 -5.25
N TYR A 69 10.78 -18.06 -5.93
CA TYR A 69 11.71 -17.62 -6.98
C TYR A 69 13.13 -17.42 -6.48
N ASN A 70 13.32 -16.95 -5.24
CA ASN A 70 14.65 -16.80 -4.67
C ASN A 70 15.28 -18.15 -4.29
N LEU A 71 14.50 -19.15 -3.93
CA LEU A 71 15.00 -20.50 -3.67
C LEU A 71 15.41 -21.20 -4.97
N GLU A 72 14.56 -21.12 -5.99
CA GLU A 72 14.75 -21.79 -7.27
C GLU A 72 15.82 -21.10 -8.14
N TYR A 73 15.82 -19.77 -8.16
CA TYR A 73 16.67 -18.97 -9.07
C TYR A 73 17.61 -17.99 -8.36
N GLY A 74 17.63 -17.93 -7.03
CA GLY A 74 18.48 -16.99 -6.29
C GLY A 74 19.99 -17.26 -6.42
N GLY A 75 20.39 -18.41 -6.98
CA GLY A 75 21.77 -18.75 -7.30
C GLY A 75 22.28 -18.18 -8.63
N TYR A 76 21.40 -17.68 -9.51
CA TYR A 76 21.78 -17.28 -10.87
C TYR A 76 22.57 -15.97 -10.89
N THR A 77 22.08 -14.91 -10.23
CA THR A 77 22.81 -13.64 -10.09
C THR A 77 22.46 -12.91 -8.79
N SER A 78 23.43 -12.18 -8.22
CA SER A 78 23.19 -11.28 -7.09
C SER A 78 22.21 -10.16 -7.44
N ALA A 79 22.19 -9.71 -8.70
CA ALA A 79 21.26 -8.70 -9.21
C ALA A 79 19.80 -9.16 -9.15
N PHE A 80 19.52 -10.43 -9.45
CA PHE A 80 18.17 -10.99 -9.36
C PHE A 80 17.69 -11.05 -7.91
N ARG A 81 18.52 -11.60 -7.03
CA ARG A 81 18.24 -11.66 -5.59
C ARG A 81 17.94 -10.27 -5.01
N ASN A 82 18.74 -9.28 -5.38
CA ASN A 82 18.52 -7.89 -4.93
C ASN A 82 17.19 -7.32 -5.45
N SER A 83 16.80 -7.65 -6.68
CA SER A 83 15.52 -7.19 -7.25
C SER A 83 14.32 -7.83 -6.55
N ILE A 84 14.41 -9.13 -6.23
CA ILE A 84 13.41 -9.83 -5.42
C ILE A 84 13.25 -9.19 -4.04
N GLU A 85 14.36 -8.97 -3.33
CA GLU A 85 14.31 -8.39 -1.98
C GLU A 85 13.79 -6.94 -2.00
N GLN A 86 14.12 -6.16 -3.03
CA GLN A 86 13.52 -4.84 -3.25
C GLN A 86 12.00 -4.92 -3.43
N MET A 87 11.51 -5.89 -4.21
CA MET A 87 10.07 -6.08 -4.41
C MET A 87 9.38 -6.51 -3.11
N LYS A 88 9.93 -7.47 -2.36
CA LYS A 88 9.42 -7.87 -1.04
C LYS A 88 9.36 -6.70 -0.07
N LYS A 89 10.40 -5.87 -0.02
CA LYS A 89 10.42 -4.65 0.80
C LYS A 89 9.29 -3.71 0.41
N CYS A 90 9.08 -3.48 -0.88
CA CYS A 90 7.99 -2.61 -1.33
C CYS A 90 6.62 -3.17 -0.94
N LEU A 91 6.38 -4.48 -1.06
CA LEU A 91 5.12 -5.10 -0.63
C LEU A 91 4.87 -4.95 0.88
N ARG A 92 5.90 -5.07 1.72
CA ARG A 92 5.79 -4.79 3.16
C ARG A 92 5.51 -3.32 3.47
N ASP A 93 6.09 -2.41 2.69
CA ASP A 93 5.79 -0.98 2.83
C ASP A 93 4.32 -0.67 2.44
N VAL A 94 3.71 -1.43 1.52
CA VAL A 94 2.28 -1.30 1.18
C VAL A 94 1.39 -1.63 2.38
N GLU A 95 1.74 -2.66 3.14
CA GLU A 95 0.98 -3.08 4.32
C GLU A 95 0.88 -1.93 5.35
N LYS A 96 1.97 -1.18 5.55
CA LYS A 96 2.02 -0.03 6.46
C LYS A 96 1.06 1.09 6.00
N VAL A 97 1.24 1.58 4.78
CA VAL A 97 0.42 2.70 4.27
C VAL A 97 -1.05 2.35 4.11
N LYS A 98 -1.37 1.06 3.92
CA LYS A 98 -2.75 0.57 3.85
C LYS A 98 -3.51 0.83 5.15
N SER A 99 -2.87 0.60 6.30
CA SER A 99 -3.51 0.80 7.60
C SER A 99 -3.96 2.25 7.77
N GLU A 100 -3.04 3.19 7.53
CA GLU A 100 -3.28 4.63 7.64
C GLU A 100 -4.34 5.09 6.62
N ARG A 101 -4.19 4.70 5.35
CA ARG A 101 -5.19 4.96 4.32
C ARG A 101 -6.60 4.53 4.76
N ASN A 102 -6.74 3.32 5.33
CA ASN A 102 -8.06 2.83 5.72
C ASN A 102 -8.71 3.72 6.79
N THR A 103 -7.91 4.28 7.69
CA THR A 103 -8.37 5.29 8.65
C THR A 103 -8.82 6.54 7.92
N ILE A 104 -8.05 7.04 6.96
CA ILE A 104 -8.39 8.27 6.23
C ILE A 104 -9.65 8.13 5.36
N ILE A 105 -9.74 7.07 4.55
CA ILE A 105 -10.81 6.90 3.55
C ILE A 105 -12.12 6.42 4.18
N HIS A 106 -12.05 5.57 5.20
CA HIS A 106 -13.23 4.97 5.84
C HIS A 106 -13.52 5.56 7.22
N GLY A 107 -12.80 6.64 7.56
CA GLY A 107 -12.98 7.45 8.75
C GLY A 107 -14.21 8.33 8.69
N GLU A 108 -14.89 8.43 9.82
CA GLU A 108 -15.79 9.51 10.16
C GLU A 108 -14.92 10.65 10.70
N TRP A 109 -14.99 11.79 10.02
CA TRP A 109 -14.17 12.96 10.31
C TRP A 109 -14.98 14.01 11.07
N SER A 110 -14.35 14.64 12.05
CA SER A 110 -14.93 15.68 12.90
C SER A 110 -13.93 16.80 13.15
N SER A 111 -14.42 18.02 13.34
CA SER A 111 -13.61 19.16 13.80
C SER A 111 -13.33 19.14 15.31
N SER A 112 -13.91 18.20 16.04
CA SER A 112 -13.78 18.06 17.49
C SER A 112 -13.76 16.60 17.88
N CYS A 113 -13.04 16.31 18.96
CA CYS A 113 -12.99 14.99 19.58
C CYS A 113 -14.42 14.50 19.91
N VAL A 114 -14.82 13.36 19.37
CA VAL A 114 -16.16 12.76 19.54
C VAL A 114 -16.19 11.82 20.75
N THR A 115 -15.09 11.12 21.03
CA THR A 115 -15.00 10.14 22.13
C THR A 115 -14.68 10.78 23.48
N GLY A 116 -14.21 12.02 23.50
CA GLY A 116 -13.67 12.67 24.69
C GLY A 116 -14.74 13.13 25.67
N TRP A 117 -14.93 12.37 26.75
CA TRP A 117 -15.47 12.90 28.01
C TRP A 117 -14.32 13.38 28.92
N GLU A 118 -13.08 12.91 28.69
CA GLU A 118 -11.88 13.33 29.42
C GLU A 118 -10.75 13.86 28.50
N PRO A 119 -9.89 14.77 29.02
CA PRO A 119 -8.67 15.18 28.32
C PRO A 119 -7.70 14.00 28.11
N GLY A 120 -7.38 13.67 26.86
CA GLY A 120 -6.43 12.60 26.50
C GLY A 120 -7.01 11.49 25.62
N ASP A 121 -8.33 11.46 25.42
CA ASP A 121 -9.01 10.42 24.65
C ASP A 121 -8.73 10.49 23.13
N CYS A 122 -8.37 11.68 22.63
CA CYS A 122 -7.98 11.91 21.24
C CYS A 122 -6.47 12.18 21.14
N LEU A 123 -5.71 11.18 20.70
CA LEU A 123 -4.26 11.30 20.57
C LEU A 123 -3.84 11.86 19.20
N PRO A 124 -2.81 12.71 19.15
CA PRO A 124 -2.19 13.10 17.89
C PRO A 124 -1.62 11.88 17.18
N HIS A 125 -1.81 11.82 15.86
CA HIS A 125 -1.23 10.78 15.02
C HIS A 125 0.30 10.82 15.06
N SER A 126 0.87 12.02 15.00
CA SER A 126 2.31 12.23 15.06
C SER A 126 2.67 13.55 15.75
N THR A 127 3.96 13.78 15.98
CA THR A 127 4.46 15.09 16.43
C THR A 127 4.16 16.21 15.43
N GLU A 128 4.10 15.89 14.12
CA GLU A 128 3.74 16.86 13.08
C GLU A 128 2.29 17.33 13.24
N THR A 129 1.40 16.47 13.78
CA THR A 129 0.04 16.88 14.13
C THR A 129 0.05 17.94 15.24
N THR A 130 0.87 17.74 16.28
CA THR A 130 0.94 18.63 17.44
C THR A 130 1.43 20.04 17.09
N ASP A 131 2.31 20.14 16.08
CA ASP A 131 2.88 21.41 15.61
C ASP A 131 2.02 22.12 14.55
N ALA A 132 0.95 21.48 14.08
CA ALA A 132 0.08 22.05 13.04
C ALA A 132 -0.87 23.13 13.60
N PRO A 133 -1.27 24.12 12.78
CA PRO A 133 -2.31 25.08 13.17
C PRO A 133 -3.61 24.36 13.53
N ALA A 134 -4.23 24.70 14.66
CA ALA A 134 -5.38 23.99 15.23
C ALA A 134 -6.57 23.88 14.26
N GLU A 135 -6.79 24.90 13.42
CA GLU A 135 -7.83 24.94 12.40
C GLU A 135 -7.63 23.92 11.25
N THR A 136 -6.43 23.33 11.16
CA THR A 136 -6.07 22.31 10.17
C THR A 136 -6.04 20.90 10.76
N ILE A 137 -6.28 20.78 12.07
CA ILE A 137 -6.32 19.50 12.79
C ILE A 137 -7.77 19.01 12.83
N PHE A 138 -7.97 17.76 12.43
CA PHE A 138 -9.25 17.09 12.44
C PHE A 138 -9.13 15.76 13.18
N HIS A 139 -10.26 15.31 13.69
CA HIS A 139 -10.36 14.05 14.39
C HIS A 139 -11.00 13.01 13.50
N VAL A 140 -10.46 11.81 13.51
CA VAL A 140 -10.95 10.71 12.69
C VAL A 140 -11.18 9.46 13.52
N VAL A 141 -12.39 8.91 13.41
CA VAL A 141 -12.77 7.61 13.93
C VAL A 141 -13.13 6.72 12.76
N ARG A 142 -12.47 5.59 12.61
CA ARG A 142 -12.89 4.62 11.59
C ARG A 142 -14.30 4.05 11.92
N SER A 143 -15.18 4.01 10.93
CA SER A 143 -16.60 3.66 11.13
C SER A 143 -16.88 2.23 11.65
N ARG A 144 -15.93 1.29 11.55
CA ARG A 144 -16.14 -0.12 11.95
C ARG A 144 -15.39 -0.49 13.22
N TYR A 145 -16.12 -0.55 14.34
CA TYR A 145 -15.61 -0.96 15.66
C TYR A 145 -14.79 -2.26 15.57
N ARG A 146 -13.49 -2.18 15.83
CA ARG A 146 -12.59 -3.31 16.11
C ARG A 146 -12.12 -3.14 17.56
N ARG A 147 -11.77 -4.20 18.29
CA ARG A 147 -11.26 -4.03 19.67
C ARG A 147 -9.99 -3.16 19.66
N GLY A 148 -9.91 -2.16 20.55
CA GLY A 148 -8.76 -1.24 20.66
C GLY A 148 -8.90 0.06 19.85
N TYR A 149 -10.11 0.55 19.63
CA TYR A 149 -10.36 1.78 18.88
C TYR A 149 -9.91 3.03 19.64
N GLN A 150 -9.21 3.91 18.92
CA GLN A 150 -8.80 5.22 19.41
C GLN A 150 -9.07 6.26 18.33
N GLU A 151 -9.76 7.34 18.71
CA GLU A 151 -9.89 8.51 17.87
C GLU A 151 -8.52 9.17 17.72
N GLN A 152 -8.14 9.47 16.48
CA GLN A 152 -6.83 10.04 16.16
C GLN A 152 -6.99 11.45 15.62
N GLN A 153 -6.06 12.32 15.97
CA GLN A 153 -5.97 13.65 15.35
C GLN A 153 -5.02 13.58 14.15
N TRP A 154 -5.44 14.20 13.05
CA TRP A 154 -4.67 14.29 11.81
C TRP A 154 -4.71 15.72 11.30
N SER A 155 -3.55 16.24 10.91
CA SER A 155 -3.50 17.50 10.17
C SER A 155 -3.78 17.29 8.67
N VAL A 156 -4.32 18.31 7.99
CA VAL A 156 -4.48 18.30 6.52
C VAL A 156 -3.13 18.08 5.82
N ALA A 157 -2.04 18.58 6.39
CA ALA A 157 -0.68 18.41 5.86
C ALA A 157 -0.26 16.93 5.89
N GLU A 158 -0.49 16.21 7.00
CA GLU A 158 -0.20 14.78 7.12
C GLU A 158 -1.02 13.94 6.15
N VAL A 159 -2.30 14.25 5.96
CA VAL A 159 -3.14 13.54 4.97
C VAL A 159 -2.58 13.71 3.56
N ASN A 160 -2.08 14.90 3.21
CA ASN A 160 -1.41 15.14 1.93
C ASN A 160 -0.07 14.38 1.83
N LYS A 161 0.70 14.33 2.92
CA LYS A 161 1.97 13.60 2.98
C LYS A 161 1.76 12.11 2.74
N LEU A 162 0.74 11.50 3.37
CA LEU A 162 0.36 10.11 3.12
C LEU A 162 0.01 9.87 1.64
N ALA A 163 -0.72 10.78 1.00
CA ALA A 163 -1.02 10.66 -0.43
C ALA A 163 0.26 10.63 -1.28
N GLU A 164 1.26 11.45 -0.94
CA GLU A 164 2.54 11.48 -1.64
C GLU A 164 3.40 10.23 -1.36
N GLU A 165 3.44 9.76 -0.11
CA GLU A 165 4.10 8.50 0.24
C GLU A 165 3.54 7.31 -0.54
N ILE A 166 2.21 7.24 -0.69
CA ILE A 166 1.53 6.24 -1.52
C ILE A 166 1.94 6.35 -2.99
N ARG A 167 2.07 7.57 -3.55
CA ARG A 167 2.55 7.77 -4.93
C ARG A 167 3.99 7.34 -5.13
N ILE A 168 4.88 7.73 -4.21
CA ILE A 168 6.29 7.33 -4.23
C ILE A 168 6.39 5.80 -4.16
N LEU A 169 5.64 5.17 -3.28
CA LEU A 169 5.59 3.71 -3.15
C LEU A 169 5.06 3.04 -4.42
N THR A 170 4.05 3.63 -5.06
CA THR A 170 3.54 3.17 -6.36
C THR A 170 4.66 3.17 -7.42
N GLY A 171 5.44 4.24 -7.51
CA GLY A 171 6.60 4.33 -8.40
C GLY A 171 7.66 3.28 -8.09
N ARG A 172 7.95 3.04 -6.80
CA ARG A 172 8.87 2.00 -6.35
C ARG A 172 8.41 0.59 -6.76
N ILE A 173 7.13 0.27 -6.61
CA ILE A 173 6.57 -1.01 -7.06
C ILE A 173 6.69 -1.18 -8.57
N ARG A 174 6.34 -0.16 -9.36
CA ARG A 174 6.50 -0.20 -10.83
C ARG A 174 7.93 -0.50 -11.24
N ASN A 175 8.89 0.18 -10.61
CA ASN A 175 10.31 0.00 -10.91
C ASN A 175 10.82 -1.38 -10.47
N ALA A 176 10.43 -1.85 -9.28
CA ALA A 176 10.82 -3.16 -8.78
C ALA A 176 10.26 -4.28 -9.68
N ARG A 177 8.97 -4.20 -10.04
CA ARG A 177 8.31 -5.11 -10.99
C ARG A 177 9.08 -5.19 -12.32
N LYS A 178 9.39 -4.04 -12.93
CA LYS A 178 10.13 -3.99 -14.20
C LYS A 178 11.46 -4.76 -14.12
N LYS A 179 12.24 -4.55 -13.06
CA LYS A 179 13.52 -5.24 -12.85
C LYS A 179 13.36 -6.74 -12.67
N VAL A 180 12.35 -7.18 -11.92
CA VAL A 180 12.07 -8.62 -11.75
C VAL A 180 11.72 -9.25 -13.11
N ASN A 181 10.85 -8.62 -13.89
CA ASN A 181 10.44 -9.13 -15.20
C ASN A 181 11.60 -9.19 -16.21
N GLU A 182 12.45 -8.16 -16.27
CA GLU A 182 13.62 -8.13 -17.16
C GLU A 182 14.56 -9.32 -16.91
N ILE A 183 14.79 -9.65 -15.64
CA ILE A 183 15.69 -10.74 -15.27
C ILE A 183 15.02 -12.12 -15.43
N GLN A 184 13.71 -12.22 -15.18
CA GLN A 184 12.96 -13.45 -15.48
C GLN A 184 13.04 -13.81 -16.97
N MET A 185 12.76 -12.84 -17.85
CA MET A 185 12.86 -13.03 -19.32
C MET A 185 14.26 -13.51 -19.74
N TYR A 186 15.31 -12.92 -19.18
CA TYR A 186 16.69 -13.31 -19.47
C TYR A 186 16.99 -14.75 -18.99
N THR A 187 16.54 -15.11 -17.78
CA THR A 187 16.76 -16.45 -17.20
C THR A 187 16.07 -17.54 -18.03
N PHE A 188 14.82 -17.33 -18.47
CA PHE A 188 14.10 -18.33 -19.29
C PHE A 188 14.69 -18.48 -20.70
N SER A 189 15.21 -17.40 -21.29
CA SER A 189 15.85 -17.46 -22.61
C SER A 189 17.18 -18.24 -22.61
N THR A 190 17.88 -18.25 -21.48
CA THR A 190 19.20 -18.90 -21.34
C THR A 190 19.10 -20.37 -20.91
N THR A 191 18.11 -20.74 -20.10
CA THR A 191 17.87 -22.14 -19.70
C THR A 191 17.18 -22.96 -20.80
N GLY A 192 16.34 -22.35 -21.64
CA GLY A 192 15.69 -23.02 -22.78
C GLY A 192 16.65 -23.52 -23.86
N ASN A 193 17.87 -22.98 -23.93
CA ASN A 193 18.89 -23.38 -24.91
C ASN A 193 19.81 -24.52 -24.44
N ALA A 194 19.78 -24.87 -23.15
CA ALA A 194 20.65 -25.92 -22.59
C ALA A 194 20.13 -27.36 -22.81
N GLY A 195 18.88 -27.53 -23.27
CA GLY A 195 18.24 -28.83 -23.48
C GLY A 195 18.23 -29.37 -24.91
N GLY A 196 18.80 -28.65 -25.89
CA GLY A 196 18.77 -29.02 -27.31
C GLY A 196 19.97 -29.85 -27.81
N GLY A 197 20.79 -30.40 -26.91
CA GLY A 197 22.01 -31.11 -27.25
C GLY A 197 21.86 -32.63 -27.29
N SER A 198 21.60 -33.17 -28.48
CA SER A 198 22.14 -34.46 -28.98
C SER A 198 21.73 -35.75 -28.25
N THR A 199 20.61 -36.35 -28.68
CA THR A 199 20.55 -37.81 -28.85
C THR A 199 21.02 -38.14 -30.27
N ALA A 200 22.28 -38.56 -30.38
CA ALA A 200 22.78 -39.36 -31.50
C ALA A 200 22.81 -40.83 -31.06
#